data_AF-A0AAV5KCN7-F1
#
_entry.id   AF-A0AAV5KCN7-F1
#
_cell.length_a   1.000
_cell.length_b   1.000
_cell.length_c   1.000
_cell.angle_alpha   90.00
_cell.angle_beta   90.00
_cell.angle_gamma   90.00
#
_symmetry.space_group_name_H-M   'P 1'
#
loop_
_entity.id
_entity.type
_entity.pdbx_description
1 polymer ?
#
loop_
_entity_poly.entity_id
_entity_poly.type
_entity_poly.pdbx_seq_one_letter_code
_entity_poly.pdbx_strand_id
1 'polypeptide(L)'
;MASTNSVFCSLLILSLLIHGQHAFLTKTAARNPPLTKERVEKISKALSDAGFHIMSLILKHQLPYLIPCSRNNTITIFVPQDQYVGFGPSINLLYQVVPSLIANGEDFKVESFEEELWRSKYGGEFRLFKVPTCHQGHKIWATRYSDGYRINLSKVTHWGIYNDGHVIIHGVVHFFSLDKEKPFHGFPFSGLL
;
A
#
# COMPACT_ATOMS: atom_id res chain seq x y z
N MET A 1 69.63 -4.03 19.84
CA MET A 1 68.77 -2.82 19.87
C MET A 1 67.67 -3.00 18.85
N ALA A 2 66.50 -3.49 19.29
CA ALA A 2 65.43 -3.91 18.40
C ALA A 2 64.48 -2.74 18.09
N SER A 3 64.52 -2.34 16.81
CA SER A 3 63.51 -1.68 15.98
C SER A 3 62.24 -1.14 16.67
N THR A 4 62.28 0.14 17.04
CA THR A 4 61.09 0.98 17.30
C THR A 4 60.23 1.20 16.04
N ASN A 5 60.74 0.84 14.85
CA ASN A 5 60.04 1.02 13.57
C ASN A 5 59.01 -0.09 13.25
N SER A 6 59.12 -1.26 13.90
CA SER A 6 58.21 -2.40 13.67
C SER A 6 56.83 -2.22 14.32
N VAL A 7 56.79 -1.59 15.49
CA VAL A 7 55.54 -1.34 16.24
C VAL A 7 54.69 -0.26 15.53
N PHE A 8 55.35 0.74 14.93
CA PHE A 8 54.66 1.81 14.19
C PHE A 8 53.99 1.30 12.91
N CYS A 9 54.62 0.41 12.15
CA CYS A 9 53.99 -0.18 10.96
C CYS A 9 52.79 -1.07 11.32
N SER A 10 52.89 -1.83 12.41
CA SER A 10 51.82 -2.72 12.87
C SER A 10 50.57 -1.94 13.34
N LEU A 11 50.76 -0.79 14.00
CA LEU A 11 49.66 0.08 14.45
C LEU A 11 49.00 0.83 13.28
N LEU A 12 49.77 1.22 12.27
CA LEU A 12 49.23 1.90 11.08
C LEU A 12 48.35 0.96 10.24
N ILE A 13 48.77 -0.30 10.08
CA ILE A 13 47.99 -1.33 9.38
C ILE A 13 46.69 -1.66 10.14
N LEU A 14 46.74 -1.75 11.48
CA LEU A 14 45.53 -1.95 12.28
C LEU A 14 44.56 -0.76 12.19
N SER A 15 45.08 0.47 12.16
CA SER A 15 44.25 1.67 11.97
C SER A 15 43.58 1.70 10.60
N LEU A 16 44.28 1.30 9.52
CA LEU A 16 43.71 1.28 8.17
C LEU A 16 42.68 0.15 8.00
N LEU A 17 42.85 -0.98 8.69
CA LEU A 17 41.85 -2.06 8.74
C LEU A 17 40.59 -1.64 9.51
N ILE A 18 40.73 -0.91 10.62
CA ILE A 18 39.58 -0.40 11.38
C ILE A 18 38.84 0.70 10.59
N HIS A 19 39.56 1.64 9.97
CA HIS A 19 38.94 2.67 9.14
C HIS A 19 38.33 2.11 7.84
N GLY A 20 38.93 1.07 7.26
CA GLY A 20 38.39 0.36 6.10
C GLY A 20 37.08 -0.38 6.39
N GLN A 21 36.92 -0.95 7.59
CA GLN A 21 35.69 -1.65 7.98
C GLN A 21 34.55 -0.71 8.40
N HIS A 22 34.85 0.50 8.89
CA HIS A 22 33.84 1.54 9.08
C HIS A 22 33.35 2.15 7.76
N ALA A 23 34.20 2.20 6.72
CA ALA A 23 33.80 2.63 5.38
C ALA A 23 32.99 1.56 4.62
N PHE A 24 33.05 0.29 5.03
CA PHE A 24 32.37 -0.82 4.34
C PHE A 24 30.99 -1.19 4.92
N LEU A 25 30.55 -0.56 6.02
CA LEU A 25 29.21 -0.77 6.61
C LEU A 25 28.24 0.41 6.40
N THR A 26 28.44 1.20 5.35
CA THR A 26 27.40 2.11 4.85
C THR A 26 27.15 1.95 3.35
N LYS A 27 27.11 0.70 2.88
CA LYS A 27 26.22 0.38 1.76
C LYS A 27 24.80 0.33 2.30
N THR A 28 24.32 1.49 2.73
CA THR A 28 22.96 1.73 3.19
C THR A 28 22.06 1.32 2.04
N ALA A 29 21.36 0.19 2.18
CA ALA A 29 20.17 -0.09 1.39
C ALA A 29 19.37 1.22 1.39
N ALA A 30 19.13 1.80 0.21
CA ALA A 30 18.54 3.13 0.05
C ALA A 30 17.31 3.25 0.97
N ARG A 31 17.51 3.90 2.13
CA ARG A 31 16.45 4.10 3.11
C ARG A 31 15.54 5.13 2.45
N ASN A 32 14.34 4.72 2.07
CA ASN A 32 13.40 5.59 1.36
C ASN A 32 13.32 6.96 2.06
N PRO A 33 13.30 8.06 1.29
CA PRO A 33 13.30 9.39 1.88
C PRO A 33 12.11 9.54 2.85
N PRO A 34 12.34 10.15 4.03
CA PRO A 34 11.28 10.34 5.01
C PRO A 34 10.11 11.11 4.41
N LEU A 35 8.89 10.80 4.87
CA LEU A 35 7.68 11.52 4.44
C LEU A 35 7.80 12.99 4.86
N THR A 36 8.04 13.88 3.90
CA THR A 36 8.17 15.32 4.15
C THR A 36 6.81 16.00 4.25
N LYS A 37 6.74 17.13 4.96
CA LYS A 37 5.51 17.95 5.02
C LYS A 37 5.03 18.34 3.61
N GLU A 38 5.96 18.74 2.75
CA GLU A 38 5.66 19.08 1.35
C GLU A 38 4.99 17.93 0.61
N ARG A 39 5.46 16.70 0.83
CA ARG A 39 4.91 15.50 0.20
C ARG A 39 3.50 15.18 0.69
N VAL A 40 3.25 15.37 1.99
CA VAL A 40 1.89 15.28 2.56
C VAL A 40 0.96 16.32 1.94
N GLU A 41 1.41 17.57 1.76
CA GLU A 41 0.60 18.61 1.12
C GLU A 41 0.30 18.30 -0.35
N LYS A 42 1.26 17.75 -1.11
CA LYS A 42 1.04 17.31 -2.49
C LYS A 42 -0.03 16.22 -2.58
N ILE A 43 0.04 15.22 -1.69
CA ILE A 43 -0.95 14.15 -1.60
C ILE A 43 -2.33 14.69 -1.24
N SER A 44 -2.40 15.54 -0.20
CA SER A 44 -3.64 16.17 0.24
C SER A 44 -4.27 17.00 -0.88
N LYS A 45 -3.47 17.79 -1.59
CA LYS A 45 -3.94 18.60 -2.72
C LYS A 45 -4.50 17.72 -3.85
N ALA A 46 -3.77 16.67 -4.25
CA ALA A 46 -4.22 15.76 -5.32
C ALA A 46 -5.58 15.12 -4.99
N LEU A 47 -5.79 14.73 -3.74
CA LEU A 47 -7.08 14.18 -3.28
C LEU A 47 -8.20 15.22 -3.32
N SER A 48 -7.94 16.42 -2.82
CA SER A 48 -8.93 17.50 -2.83
C SER A 48 -9.30 17.93 -4.25
N ASP A 49 -8.32 18.03 -5.15
CA ASP A 49 -8.55 18.37 -6.57
C ASP A 49 -9.40 17.28 -7.27
N ALA A 50 -9.28 16.02 -6.83
CA ALA A 50 -10.05 14.88 -7.33
C ALA A 50 -11.43 14.69 -6.66
N GLY A 51 -11.83 15.59 -5.75
CA GLY A 51 -13.13 15.54 -5.07
C GLY A 51 -13.20 14.59 -3.87
N PHE A 52 -12.06 14.20 -3.29
CA PHE A 52 -11.95 13.38 -2.07
C PHE A 52 -11.55 14.25 -0.88
N HIS A 53 -12.37 15.24 -0.53
CA HIS A 53 -12.02 16.27 0.44
C HIS A 53 -11.88 15.72 1.87
N ILE A 54 -12.74 14.77 2.26
CA ILE A 54 -12.68 14.18 3.60
C ILE A 54 -11.40 13.34 3.73
N MET A 55 -11.11 12.51 2.72
CA MET A 55 -9.91 11.69 2.72
C MET A 55 -8.62 12.51 2.58
N SER A 56 -8.66 13.66 1.89
CA SER A 56 -7.58 14.64 1.90
C SER A 56 -7.22 15.08 3.32
N LEU A 57 -8.22 15.44 4.14
CA LEU A 57 -8.00 15.87 5.53
C LEU A 57 -7.50 14.72 6.41
N ILE A 58 -8.11 13.54 6.30
CA ILE A 58 -7.73 12.38 7.10
C ILE A 58 -6.28 11.97 6.81
N LEU A 59 -5.91 11.86 5.53
CA LEU A 59 -4.55 11.45 5.14
C LEU A 59 -3.50 12.50 5.49
N LYS A 60 -3.84 13.80 5.49
CA LYS A 60 -2.95 14.85 5.96
C LYS A 60 -2.46 14.60 7.40
N HIS A 61 -3.28 13.98 8.24
CA HIS A 61 -2.94 13.63 9.63
C HIS A 61 -2.43 12.20 9.80
N GLN A 62 -2.99 11.23 9.08
CA GLN A 62 -2.75 9.81 9.34
C GLN A 62 -1.63 9.19 8.48
N LEU A 63 -1.28 9.78 7.33
CA LEU A 63 -0.31 9.20 6.39
C LEU A 63 1.06 8.82 7.01
N PRO A 64 1.66 9.62 7.92
CA PRO A 64 2.92 9.24 8.58
C PRO A 64 2.86 7.91 9.33
N TYR A 65 1.69 7.53 9.84
CA TYR A 65 1.48 6.29 10.58
C TYR A 65 1.17 5.09 9.69
N LEU A 66 0.81 5.31 8.43
CA LEU A 66 0.47 4.25 7.48
C LEU A 66 1.72 3.68 6.79
N ILE A 67 2.69 4.53 6.42
CA ILE A 67 3.90 4.09 5.68
C ILE A 67 4.68 2.96 6.36
N PRO A 68 4.86 2.94 7.69
CA PRO A 68 5.59 1.87 8.37
C PRO A 68 4.96 0.47 8.23
N CYS A 69 3.73 0.35 7.73
CA CYS A 69 3.12 -0.96 7.51
C CYS A 69 3.76 -1.76 6.37
N SER A 70 4.56 -1.12 5.51
CA SER A 70 5.31 -1.77 4.43
C SER A 70 6.80 -1.84 4.74
N ARG A 71 7.42 -3.01 4.55
CA ARG A 71 8.88 -3.19 4.73
C ARG A 71 9.70 -2.32 3.78
N ASN A 72 9.14 -1.99 2.62
CA ASN A 72 9.79 -1.19 1.60
C ASN A 72 9.29 0.26 1.61
N ASN A 73 8.54 0.68 2.64
CA ASN A 73 7.87 1.98 2.72
C ASN A 73 7.02 2.32 1.48
N THR A 74 6.53 1.29 0.80
CA THR A 74 5.69 1.42 -0.39
C THR A 74 4.27 0.96 -0.07
N ILE A 75 3.28 1.81 -0.29
CA ILE A 75 1.88 1.52 0.03
C ILE A 75 0.96 1.95 -1.11
N THR A 76 -0.16 1.24 -1.24
CA THR A 76 -1.33 1.69 -2.00
C THR A 76 -2.47 1.97 -1.04
N ILE A 77 -3.17 3.09 -1.24
CA ILE A 77 -4.31 3.50 -0.42
C ILE A 77 -5.56 3.57 -1.30
N PHE A 78 -6.61 2.86 -0.92
CA PHE A 78 -7.92 2.97 -1.55
C PHE A 78 -8.78 3.98 -0.77
N VAL A 79 -9.04 5.13 -1.37
CA VAL A 79 -9.79 6.22 -0.74
C VAL A 79 -11.25 6.19 -1.21
N PRO A 80 -12.23 6.10 -0.30
CA PRO A 80 -13.63 6.12 -0.68
C PRO A 80 -14.11 7.54 -0.98
N GLN A 81 -15.19 7.65 -1.77
CA GLN A 81 -15.85 8.94 -2.00
C GLN A 81 -16.39 9.51 -0.68
N ASP A 82 -16.43 10.85 -0.61
CA ASP A 82 -16.74 11.59 0.61
C ASP A 82 -18.04 11.14 1.28
N GLN A 83 -19.12 10.91 0.51
CA GLN A 83 -20.42 10.46 1.06
C GLN A 83 -20.40 9.07 1.72
N TYR A 84 -19.36 8.27 1.50
CA TYR A 84 -19.22 6.92 2.05
C TYR A 84 -18.10 6.83 3.11
N VAL A 85 -17.50 7.95 3.48
CA VAL A 85 -16.60 8.00 4.64
C VAL A 85 -17.46 7.97 5.90
N GLY A 86 -17.39 6.86 6.65
CA GLY A 86 -18.10 6.75 7.92
C GLY A 86 -17.49 7.67 8.98
N PHE A 87 -18.29 8.56 9.57
CA PHE A 87 -17.89 9.37 10.72
C PHE A 87 -18.04 8.55 12.00
N GLY A 88 -16.95 7.90 12.42
CA GLY A 88 -16.82 7.27 13.73
C GLY A 88 -15.70 7.92 14.55
N PRO A 89 -15.67 7.72 15.88
CA PRO A 89 -14.70 8.38 16.77
C PRO A 89 -13.23 8.04 16.43
N SER A 90 -12.98 6.97 15.68
CA SER A 90 -11.63 6.56 15.26
C SER A 90 -11.69 5.87 13.89
N ILE A 91 -11.57 6.62 12.79
CA ILE A 91 -11.45 5.98 11.47
C ILE A 91 -10.11 5.24 11.37
N ASN A 92 -10.17 3.92 11.19
CA ASN A 92 -8.99 3.08 11.00
C ASN A 92 -8.78 2.82 9.50
N LEU A 93 -7.72 3.40 8.93
CA LEU A 93 -7.41 3.23 7.51
C LEU A 93 -6.62 1.96 7.20
N LEU A 94 -6.16 1.17 8.18
CA LEU A 94 -5.27 0.05 7.89
C LEU A 94 -5.88 -0.98 6.92
N TYR A 95 -7.21 -1.13 6.91
CA TYR A 95 -7.88 -2.03 5.96
C TYR A 95 -8.01 -1.44 4.54
N GLN A 96 -7.86 -0.12 4.40
CA GLN A 96 -7.79 0.60 3.13
C GLN A 96 -6.38 0.62 2.52
N VAL A 97 -5.37 0.20 3.27
CA VAL A 97 -3.96 0.28 2.87
C VAL A 97 -3.42 -1.10 2.54
N VAL A 98 -2.74 -1.21 1.41
CA VAL A 98 -2.00 -2.38 0.96
C VAL A 98 -0.49 -2.10 1.04
N PRO A 99 0.35 -3.00 1.60
CA PRO A 99 1.79 -2.80 1.72
C PRO A 99 2.57 -3.12 0.42
N SER A 100 2.01 -2.76 -0.73
CA SER A 100 2.63 -2.90 -2.06
C SER A 100 2.11 -1.83 -3.01
N LEU A 101 2.85 -1.55 -4.09
CA LEU A 101 2.39 -0.68 -5.16
C LEU A 101 1.46 -1.46 -6.09
N ILE A 102 0.27 -0.92 -6.30
CA ILE A 102 -0.70 -1.35 -7.30
C ILE A 102 -0.91 -0.08 -8.12
N ALA A 103 -0.49 -0.08 -9.38
CA ALA A 103 -0.70 1.04 -10.29
C ALA A 103 -2.06 0.92 -10.98
N ASN A 104 -2.50 -0.31 -11.28
CA ASN A 104 -3.79 -0.59 -11.90
C ASN A 104 -4.27 -2.03 -11.64
N GLY A 105 -5.42 -2.37 -12.23
CA GLY A 105 -6.07 -3.67 -12.07
C GLY A 105 -5.30 -4.89 -12.61
N GLU A 106 -4.28 -4.71 -13.44
CA GLU A 106 -3.45 -5.80 -13.98
C GLU A 106 -2.28 -6.19 -13.06
N ASP A 107 -1.94 -5.35 -12.06
CA ASP A 107 -0.88 -5.68 -11.08
C ASP A 107 -1.32 -6.74 -10.07
N PHE A 108 -2.63 -7.02 -10.03
CA PHE A 108 -3.15 -8.11 -9.25
C PHE A 108 -2.80 -9.45 -9.92
N LYS A 109 -2.19 -10.38 -9.18
CA LYS A 109 -1.73 -11.67 -9.69
C LYS A 109 -2.81 -12.75 -9.55
N VAL A 110 -3.21 -13.36 -10.67
CA VAL A 110 -4.28 -14.36 -10.71
C VAL A 110 -3.88 -15.59 -9.90
N GLU A 111 -4.70 -15.99 -8.94
CA GLU A 111 -4.63 -17.34 -8.35
C GLU A 111 -5.52 -18.27 -9.20
N SER A 112 -4.88 -19.18 -9.94
CA SER A 112 -5.50 -20.00 -10.99
C SER A 112 -6.60 -20.96 -10.52
N PHE A 113 -6.77 -21.17 -9.22
CA PHE A 113 -7.64 -22.21 -8.67
C PHE A 113 -9.10 -21.77 -8.48
N GLU A 114 -9.37 -20.48 -8.32
CA GLU A 114 -10.74 -19.99 -8.06
C GLU A 114 -11.48 -19.59 -9.35
N GLU A 115 -10.77 -19.18 -10.41
CA GLU A 115 -11.37 -18.66 -11.65
C GLU A 115 -12.39 -19.62 -12.29
N GLU A 116 -12.12 -20.93 -12.31
CA GLU A 116 -12.99 -21.93 -12.96
C GLU A 116 -14.31 -22.15 -12.20
N LEU A 117 -14.25 -22.27 -10.87
CA LEU A 117 -15.43 -22.43 -10.02
C LEU A 117 -16.32 -21.18 -10.06
N TRP A 118 -15.72 -19.99 -10.10
CA TRP A 118 -16.47 -18.74 -10.12
C TRP A 118 -17.03 -18.40 -11.49
N ARG A 119 -16.27 -18.62 -12.57
CA ARG A 119 -16.74 -18.45 -13.95
C ARG A 119 -17.97 -19.31 -14.23
N SER A 120 -17.98 -20.57 -13.75
CA SER A 120 -19.13 -21.47 -13.92
C SER A 120 -20.38 -21.03 -13.15
N LYS A 121 -20.22 -20.34 -12.00
CA LYS A 121 -21.35 -19.98 -11.13
C LYS A 121 -21.95 -18.60 -11.40
N TYR A 122 -21.16 -17.63 -11.87
CA TYR A 122 -21.60 -16.23 -11.94
C TYR A 122 -21.48 -15.57 -13.33
N GLY A 123 -20.84 -16.22 -14.32
CA GLY A 123 -20.73 -15.73 -15.70
C GLY A 123 -19.91 -14.43 -15.86
N GLY A 124 -18.70 -14.52 -16.40
CA GLY A 124 -17.80 -13.36 -16.58
C GLY A 124 -16.32 -13.72 -16.51
N GLU A 125 -15.45 -12.77 -16.88
CA GLU A 125 -13.99 -12.90 -16.71
C GLU A 125 -13.62 -12.56 -15.24
N PHE A 126 -13.85 -13.53 -14.36
CA PHE A 126 -13.62 -13.38 -12.92
C PHE A 126 -12.17 -13.67 -12.57
N ARG A 127 -11.40 -12.62 -12.30
CA ARG A 127 -10.10 -12.76 -11.66
C ARG A 127 -10.26 -12.44 -10.18
N LEU A 128 -10.06 -13.44 -9.33
CA LEU A 128 -10.01 -13.27 -7.88
C LEU A 128 -8.56 -13.05 -7.47
N PHE A 129 -8.35 -11.95 -6.76
CA PHE A 129 -7.03 -11.53 -6.36
C PHE A 129 -7.00 -11.24 -4.89
N LYS A 130 -6.20 -11.98 -4.14
CA LYS A 130 -6.13 -11.84 -2.70
C LYS A 130 -4.88 -11.04 -2.31
N VAL A 131 -5.09 -9.83 -1.80
CA VAL A 131 -3.97 -8.94 -1.43
C VAL A 131 -4.00 -8.67 0.07
N PRO A 132 -2.90 -8.87 0.81
CA PRO A 132 -2.83 -8.51 2.21
C PRO A 132 -2.99 -7.00 2.40
N THR A 133 -3.68 -6.62 3.47
CA THR A 133 -3.76 -5.22 3.91
C THR A 133 -2.80 -4.94 5.05
N CYS A 134 -2.67 -3.67 5.42
CA CYS A 134 -1.95 -3.26 6.61
C CYS A 134 -2.74 -3.52 7.90
N HIS A 135 -4.01 -3.95 7.82
CA HIS A 135 -4.74 -4.51 8.94
C HIS A 135 -4.37 -5.99 9.09
N GLN A 136 -3.66 -6.31 10.17
CA GLN A 136 -3.09 -7.65 10.37
C GLN A 136 -4.14 -8.76 10.27
N GLY A 137 -3.86 -9.78 9.45
CA GLY A 137 -4.76 -10.90 9.23
C GLY A 137 -5.82 -10.70 8.13
N HIS A 138 -6.02 -9.46 7.68
CA HIS A 138 -7.10 -9.14 6.73
C HIS A 138 -6.59 -8.94 5.32
N LYS A 139 -7.41 -9.37 4.37
CA LYS A 139 -7.12 -9.31 2.93
C LYS A 139 -8.26 -8.63 2.19
N ILE A 140 -7.93 -8.04 1.05
CA ILE A 140 -8.91 -7.49 0.11
C ILE A 140 -8.92 -8.32 -1.17
N TRP A 141 -10.05 -8.26 -1.84
CA TRP A 141 -10.31 -8.97 -3.10
C TRP A 141 -10.39 -7.97 -4.24
N ALA A 142 -9.68 -8.19 -5.34
CA ALA A 142 -9.99 -7.50 -6.58
C ALA A 142 -10.80 -8.41 -7.50
N THR A 143 -11.72 -7.84 -8.26
CA THR A 143 -12.53 -8.53 -9.26
C THR A 143 -12.76 -7.63 -10.45
N ARG A 144 -12.53 -8.15 -11.65
CA ARG A 144 -12.84 -7.47 -12.90
C ARG A 144 -14.26 -7.81 -13.34
N TYR A 145 -15.03 -6.79 -13.70
CA TYR A 145 -16.34 -6.90 -14.33
C TYR A 145 -16.28 -6.20 -15.70
N SER A 146 -17.34 -6.33 -16.49
CA SER A 146 -17.47 -5.64 -17.79
C SER A 146 -17.38 -4.12 -17.68
N ASP A 147 -17.84 -3.54 -16.56
CA ASP A 147 -17.86 -2.09 -16.31
C ASP A 147 -16.66 -1.58 -15.49
N GLY A 148 -15.64 -2.41 -15.29
CA GLY A 148 -14.40 -2.07 -14.60
C GLY A 148 -14.07 -2.95 -13.39
N TYR A 149 -13.13 -2.49 -12.57
CA TYR A 149 -12.64 -3.21 -11.40
C TYR A 149 -13.43 -2.87 -10.15
N ARG A 150 -13.61 -3.87 -9.29
CA ARG A 150 -14.08 -3.73 -7.92
C ARG A 150 -13.01 -4.22 -6.96
N ILE A 151 -12.66 -3.41 -5.97
CA ILE A 151 -11.75 -3.76 -4.88
C ILE A 151 -12.59 -3.85 -3.61
N ASN A 152 -12.58 -5.02 -2.98
CA ASN A 152 -13.40 -5.37 -1.84
C ASN A 152 -14.89 -5.02 -2.06
N LEU A 153 -15.43 -5.43 -3.22
CA LEU A 153 -16.78 -5.13 -3.71
C LEU A 153 -17.05 -3.66 -4.07
N SER A 154 -16.10 -2.76 -3.83
CA SER A 154 -16.20 -1.34 -4.12
C SER A 154 -15.68 -1.02 -5.51
N LYS A 155 -16.52 -0.41 -6.36
CA LYS A 155 -16.11 -0.01 -7.71
C LYS A 155 -14.97 1.01 -7.64
N VAL A 156 -13.93 0.81 -8.45
CA VAL A 156 -12.86 1.80 -8.62
C VAL A 156 -13.41 2.96 -9.43
N THR A 157 -13.27 4.17 -8.91
CA THR A 157 -13.70 5.41 -9.56
C THR A 157 -12.54 6.12 -10.23
N HIS A 158 -11.33 6.02 -9.63
CA HIS A 158 -10.13 6.68 -10.15
C HIS A 158 -8.91 5.80 -9.92
N TRP A 159 -8.15 5.56 -11.00
CA TRP A 159 -6.81 5.00 -10.90
C TRP A 159 -5.78 6.14 -10.79
N GLY A 160 -4.75 5.94 -9.98
CA GLY A 160 -3.60 6.85 -9.86
C GLY A 160 -3.92 8.31 -9.54
N ILE A 161 -4.81 8.61 -8.58
CA ILE A 161 -5.05 9.99 -8.10
C ILE A 161 -3.73 10.66 -7.70
N TYR A 162 -2.84 9.88 -7.09
CA TYR A 162 -1.48 10.27 -6.78
C TYR A 162 -0.56 9.08 -6.94
N ASN A 163 0.67 9.32 -7.41
CA ASN A 163 1.73 8.34 -7.50
C ASN A 163 3.10 9.03 -7.46
N ASP A 164 3.93 8.68 -6.48
CA ASP A 164 5.33 9.14 -6.40
C ASP A 164 6.37 8.00 -6.35
N GLY A 165 5.95 6.78 -6.71
CA GLY A 165 6.79 5.59 -6.64
C GLY A 165 6.91 4.97 -5.24
N HIS A 166 6.33 5.59 -4.21
CA HIS A 166 6.28 5.06 -2.85
C HIS A 166 4.85 5.02 -2.30
N VAL A 167 4.01 5.99 -2.65
CA VAL A 167 2.59 6.02 -2.30
C VAL A 167 1.79 6.10 -3.59
N ILE A 168 0.87 5.16 -3.78
CA ILE A 168 -0.15 5.23 -4.82
C ILE A 168 -1.52 5.38 -4.16
N ILE A 169 -2.37 6.24 -4.72
CA ILE A 169 -3.73 6.44 -4.23
C ILE A 169 -4.74 6.20 -5.35
N HIS A 170 -5.78 5.43 -5.03
CA HIS A 170 -6.89 5.11 -5.93
C HIS A 170 -8.21 5.48 -5.30
N GLY A 171 -9.13 6.01 -6.10
CA GLY A 171 -10.49 6.29 -5.68
C GLY A 171 -11.37 5.06 -5.79
N VAL A 172 -12.16 4.78 -4.76
CA VAL A 172 -13.21 3.77 -4.75
C VAL A 172 -14.53 4.38 -4.31
N VAL A 173 -15.66 3.71 -4.57
CA VAL A 173 -16.97 4.22 -4.13
C VAL A 173 -17.08 4.17 -2.61
N HIS A 174 -17.05 2.97 -2.02
CA HIS A 174 -17.32 2.71 -0.61
C HIS A 174 -16.07 2.50 0.24
N PHE A 175 -16.18 2.86 1.52
CA PHE A 175 -15.20 2.52 2.56
C PHE A 175 -15.17 1.00 2.81
N PHE A 176 -13.99 0.41 2.98
CA PHE A 176 -13.86 -1.02 3.27
C PHE A 176 -14.21 -1.29 4.74
N SER A 177 -15.17 -2.19 4.96
CA SER A 177 -15.54 -2.64 6.31
C SER A 177 -15.13 -4.10 6.53
N LEU A 178 -14.62 -4.39 7.72
CA LEU A 178 -14.29 -5.76 8.15
C LEU A 178 -15.54 -6.66 8.21
N ASP A 179 -16.72 -6.09 8.46
CA ASP A 179 -17.98 -6.85 8.44
C ASP A 179 -18.31 -7.40 7.04
N LYS A 180 -17.69 -6.81 6.02
CA LYS A 180 -17.80 -7.20 4.61
C LYS A 180 -16.61 -8.04 4.14
N GLU A 181 -15.68 -8.40 5.02
CA GLU A 181 -14.62 -9.37 4.74
C GLU A 181 -15.20 -10.78 4.73
N LYS A 182 -16.01 -11.07 3.70
CA LYS A 182 -16.43 -12.42 3.40
C LYS A 182 -16.08 -12.66 1.93
N PRO A 183 -15.40 -13.76 1.58
CA PRO A 183 -15.57 -14.29 0.23
C PRO A 183 -17.09 -14.43 0.02
N PHE A 184 -17.58 -14.19 -1.18
CA PHE A 184 -18.99 -14.15 -1.60
C PHE A 184 -19.85 -15.42 -1.29
N HIS A 185 -19.67 -16.07 -0.15
CA HIS A 185 -20.58 -17.05 0.42
C HIS A 185 -21.75 -16.29 1.06
N GLY A 186 -22.79 -16.04 0.26
CA GLY A 186 -24.12 -15.77 0.79
C GLY A 186 -24.75 -14.41 0.49
N PHE A 187 -24.32 -13.66 -0.52
CA PHE A 187 -25.18 -12.60 -1.06
C PHE A 187 -26.11 -13.20 -2.13
N PRO A 188 -27.42 -13.36 -1.87
CA PRO A 188 -28.37 -13.49 -2.95
C PRO A 188 -28.47 -12.11 -3.60
N PHE A 189 -27.94 -11.95 -4.82
CA PHE A 189 -28.21 -10.76 -5.65
C PHE A 189 -29.64 -10.80 -6.23
N SER A 190 -30.62 -11.12 -5.38
CA SER A 190 -32.03 -10.93 -5.66
C SER A 190 -32.47 -9.63 -4.98
N GLY A 191 -32.23 -8.47 -5.62
CA GLY A 191 -32.86 -7.25 -5.15
C GLY A 191 -32.21 -5.90 -5.43
N LEU A 192 -31.18 -5.79 -6.28
CA LEU A 192 -30.67 -4.48 -6.72
C LEU A 192 -30.50 -4.48 -8.24
N LEU A 193 -31.65 -4.38 -8.92
CA LEU A 193 -31.81 -3.74 -10.21
C LEU A 193 -32.65 -2.49 -10.00
#